data_AF-A0A2N0AKR2-F1
#
_entry.id   AF-A0A2N0AKR2-F1
#
_cell.length_a   1.000
_cell.length_b   1.000
_cell.length_c   1.000
_cell.angle_alpha   90.00
_cell.angle_beta   90.00
_cell.angle_gamma   90.00
#
_symmetry.space_group_name_H-M   'P 1'
#
loop_
_entity.id
_entity.type
_entity.pdbx_description
1 polymer ?
#
loop_
_entity_poly.entity_id
_entity_poly.type
_entity_poly.pdbx_seq_one_letter_code
_entity_poly.pdbx_strand_id
1 'polypeptide(L)'
;MRIIIQFYCLGLLCFLNCKPAELCNPADTSSRCGILQLTVPKSIETSLPRTPHCSPCKMFVTVATYNANLGGITGADNKCSSDTNKPPTGIYKALLVDDANRRACTSTNCNSGGVLEQIDWVLSPNVSYVQSANTSNVIFISDQNGVFNSTFSNMISAATGIWTGIKNNPNWDWQTETAHTCSSWTDSVSANCGTYGVTTWTDSRAIAITSAYASGNTLNNLLCVEQ
;
A
#
# COMPACT_ATOMS: atom_id res chain seq x y z
N MET A 1 -30.43 37.20 -60.77
CA MET A 1 -29.36 36.66 -59.90
C MET A 1 -30.01 36.10 -58.64
N ARG A 2 -29.99 34.76 -58.47
CA ARG A 2 -30.34 33.93 -57.27
C ARG A 2 -31.83 33.93 -56.82
N ILE A 3 -32.66 32.91 -57.12
CA ILE A 3 -32.91 31.60 -56.43
C ILE A 3 -33.28 31.81 -54.93
N ILE A 4 -34.46 31.41 -54.40
CA ILE A 4 -34.80 30.12 -53.71
C ILE A 4 -36.28 30.24 -53.22
N ILE A 5 -37.25 29.42 -53.68
CA ILE A 5 -37.79 28.11 -53.19
C ILE A 5 -38.92 28.21 -52.13
N GLN A 6 -39.89 27.33 -52.35
CA GLN A 6 -41.25 27.13 -51.84
C GLN A 6 -41.42 26.76 -50.35
N PHE A 7 -42.67 26.95 -49.89
CA PHE A 7 -43.50 26.12 -49.00
C PHE A 7 -42.82 25.23 -47.94
N TYR A 8 -43.24 25.34 -46.68
CA TYR A 8 -44.26 24.43 -46.09
C TYR A 8 -44.49 24.79 -44.61
N CYS A 9 -45.75 25.05 -44.28
CA CYS A 9 -46.25 25.07 -42.90
C CYS A 9 -46.38 23.61 -42.46
N LEU A 10 -45.42 23.11 -41.68
CA LEU A 10 -45.49 21.78 -41.05
C LEU A 10 -45.55 21.97 -39.52
N GLY A 11 -46.69 22.47 -39.07
CA GLY A 11 -47.09 22.34 -37.67
C GLY A 11 -47.85 21.04 -37.50
N LEU A 12 -47.57 20.37 -36.38
CA LEU A 12 -48.30 19.25 -35.77
C LEU A 12 -47.83 17.82 -36.11
N LEU A 13 -47.59 17.07 -35.01
CA LEU A 13 -47.42 15.62 -34.86
C LEU A 13 -45.98 15.08 -34.80
N CYS A 14 -45.31 15.37 -33.67
CA CYS A 14 -44.34 14.44 -33.07
C CYS A 14 -44.70 14.20 -31.60
N PHE A 15 -45.75 13.41 -31.33
CA PHE A 15 -45.84 12.66 -30.07
C PHE A 15 -45.02 11.38 -30.25
N LEU A 16 -43.70 11.49 -30.20
CA LEU A 16 -42.81 10.34 -30.10
C LEU A 16 -42.50 10.12 -28.62
N ASN A 17 -43.33 9.29 -27.99
CA ASN A 17 -43.02 8.38 -26.89
C ASN A 17 -41.84 8.77 -25.97
N CYS A 18 -42.05 9.72 -25.06
CA CYS A 18 -41.28 9.70 -23.81
C CYS A 18 -41.78 8.51 -22.98
N LYS A 19 -41.11 7.35 -23.09
CA LYS A 19 -41.18 6.37 -22.00
C LYS A 19 -40.53 7.02 -20.76
N PRO A 20 -41.13 6.88 -19.57
CA PRO A 20 -40.47 7.33 -18.35
C PRO A 20 -39.09 6.67 -18.25
N ALA A 21 -38.09 7.44 -17.81
CA ALA A 21 -36.80 6.87 -17.45
C ALA A 21 -37.04 5.82 -16.37
N GLU A 22 -36.74 4.54 -16.65
CA GLU A 22 -36.63 3.54 -15.60
C GLU A 22 -35.40 3.89 -14.76
N LEU A 23 -35.61 4.77 -13.78
CA LEU A 23 -34.71 4.92 -12.64
C LEU A 23 -34.82 3.60 -11.87
N CYS A 24 -33.95 2.65 -12.22
CA CYS A 24 -33.84 1.39 -11.50
C CYS A 24 -33.52 1.70 -10.04
N ASN A 25 -34.52 1.54 -9.16
CA ASN A 25 -34.31 1.59 -7.73
C ASN A 25 -33.86 0.19 -7.26
N PRO A 26 -32.60 0.02 -6.82
CA PRO A 26 -32.11 -1.28 -6.36
C PRO A 26 -32.83 -1.78 -5.09
N ALA A 27 -33.58 -0.94 -4.40
CA ALA A 27 -34.39 -1.33 -3.24
C ALA A 27 -35.81 -1.84 -3.60
N ASP A 28 -36.23 -1.75 -4.87
CA ASP A 28 -37.56 -2.17 -5.31
C ASP A 28 -37.58 -3.64 -5.76
N THR A 29 -38.01 -4.52 -4.85
CA THR A 29 -38.10 -5.97 -5.04
C THR A 29 -39.21 -6.42 -6.01
N SER A 30 -40.04 -5.50 -6.49
CA SER A 30 -41.08 -5.78 -7.47
C SER A 30 -40.64 -5.51 -8.92
N SER A 31 -39.52 -4.80 -9.11
CA SER A 31 -38.95 -4.49 -10.42
C SER A 31 -38.00 -5.57 -10.92
N ARG A 32 -37.88 -5.76 -12.25
CA ARG A 32 -36.94 -6.73 -12.85
C ARG A 32 -35.48 -6.46 -12.44
N CYS A 33 -35.11 -5.19 -12.22
CA CYS A 33 -33.78 -4.80 -11.77
C CYS A 33 -33.51 -5.18 -10.30
N GLY A 34 -34.49 -5.02 -9.40
CA GLY A 34 -34.36 -5.42 -8.00
C GLY A 34 -34.37 -6.94 -7.82
N ILE A 35 -35.13 -7.68 -8.64
CA ILE A 35 -35.12 -9.15 -8.63
C ILE A 35 -33.76 -9.70 -9.11
N LEU A 36 -33.13 -9.07 -10.11
CA LEU A 36 -31.79 -9.46 -10.56
C LEU A 36 -30.73 -9.34 -9.46
N GLN A 37 -30.83 -8.35 -8.57
CA GLN A 37 -29.96 -8.20 -7.39
C GLN A 37 -30.16 -9.33 -6.36
N LEU A 38 -31.37 -9.88 -6.22
CA LEU A 38 -31.62 -11.02 -5.33
C LEU A 38 -31.04 -12.34 -5.87
N THR A 39 -30.81 -12.42 -7.18
CA THR A 39 -30.15 -13.57 -7.82
C THR A 39 -28.64 -13.43 -7.93
N VAL A 40 -28.08 -12.26 -7.60
CA VAL A 40 -26.64 -12.14 -7.37
C VAL A 40 -26.39 -12.73 -5.99
N PRO A 41 -25.70 -13.88 -5.85
CA PRO A 41 -25.26 -14.32 -4.54
C PRO A 41 -24.42 -13.18 -3.96
N LYS A 42 -24.88 -12.60 -2.85
CA LYS A 42 -24.05 -11.73 -2.01
C LYS A 42 -22.74 -12.47 -1.84
N SER A 43 -21.67 -11.95 -2.43
CA SER A 43 -20.35 -12.54 -2.27
C SER A 43 -20.08 -12.56 -0.78
N ILE A 44 -20.18 -13.74 -0.17
CA ILE A 44 -19.45 -14.01 1.05
C ILE A 44 -18.01 -13.79 0.60
N GLU A 45 -17.38 -12.71 1.05
CA GLU A 45 -15.92 -12.58 0.95
C GLU A 45 -15.30 -13.66 1.84
N THR A 46 -15.39 -14.91 1.39
CA THR A 46 -14.41 -15.91 1.74
C THR A 46 -13.10 -15.38 1.16
N SER A 47 -12.23 -14.88 2.04
CA SER A 47 -10.89 -14.35 1.77
C SER A 47 -10.26 -15.01 0.54
N LEU A 48 -10.39 -14.39 -0.64
CA LEU A 48 -9.59 -14.79 -1.78
C LEU A 48 -8.13 -14.56 -1.37
N PRO A 49 -7.23 -15.54 -1.54
CA PRO A 49 -5.82 -15.31 -1.26
C PRO A 49 -5.36 -14.12 -2.10
N ARG A 50 -4.81 -13.08 -1.44
CA ARG A 50 -4.27 -11.91 -2.12
C ARG A 50 -3.25 -12.41 -3.12
N THR A 51 -3.49 -12.18 -4.41
CA THR A 51 -2.55 -12.58 -5.45
C THR A 51 -1.24 -11.83 -5.24
N PRO A 52 -0.10 -12.54 -5.17
CA PRO A 52 1.21 -11.93 -5.15
C PRO A 52 1.39 -10.92 -6.29
N HIS A 53 1.89 -9.75 -5.92
CA HIS A 53 2.24 -8.67 -6.83
C HIS A 53 3.41 -9.03 -7.77
N CYS A 54 4.36 -9.81 -7.26
CA CYS A 54 5.56 -10.25 -7.93
C CYS A 54 5.99 -11.63 -7.41
N SER A 55 6.85 -12.34 -8.16
CA SER A 55 7.43 -13.62 -7.72
C SER A 55 8.75 -13.91 -8.43
N PRO A 56 9.92 -13.82 -7.75
CA PRO A 56 10.11 -13.17 -6.45
C PRO A 56 9.89 -11.65 -6.53
N CYS A 57 9.65 -11.00 -5.39
CA CYS A 57 9.60 -9.54 -5.29
C CYS A 57 10.97 -8.96 -4.98
N LYS A 58 11.35 -7.88 -5.66
CA LYS A 58 12.62 -7.20 -5.42
C LYS A 58 12.48 -6.11 -4.35
N MET A 59 13.51 -5.97 -3.54
CA MET A 59 13.67 -4.88 -2.60
C MET A 59 14.95 -4.10 -2.88
N PHE A 60 14.92 -2.79 -2.66
CA PHE A 60 16.12 -1.96 -2.70
C PHE A 60 16.04 -0.87 -1.65
N VAL A 61 17.21 -0.36 -1.27
CA VAL A 61 17.32 0.80 -0.38
C VAL A 61 17.66 2.01 -1.23
N THR A 62 16.97 3.12 -1.01
CA THR A 62 17.21 4.38 -1.74
C THR A 62 18.68 4.79 -1.65
N VAL A 63 19.23 5.41 -2.69
CA VAL A 63 20.56 6.05 -2.59
C VAL A 63 20.48 7.29 -1.70
N ALA A 64 19.44 8.10 -1.93
CA ALA A 64 19.21 9.31 -1.17
C ALA A 64 18.71 8.99 0.25
N THR A 65 19.15 9.81 1.20
CA THR A 65 18.66 9.82 2.57
C THR A 65 17.66 10.96 2.75
N TYR A 66 16.75 10.78 3.70
CA TYR A 66 15.64 11.70 3.94
C TYR A 66 15.40 11.90 5.43
N ASN A 67 15.05 13.12 5.78
CA ASN A 67 14.41 13.40 7.07
C ASN A 67 12.98 12.81 7.07
N ALA A 68 12.33 12.81 8.23
CA ALA A 68 11.01 12.17 8.38
C ALA A 68 9.84 12.98 7.79
N ASN A 69 10.06 14.21 7.28
CA ASN A 69 9.08 14.91 6.47
C ASN A 69 9.16 14.40 5.02
N LEU A 70 8.61 13.21 4.83
CA LEU A 70 8.60 12.51 3.55
C LEU A 70 7.50 13.01 2.61
N GLY A 71 6.57 13.85 3.10
CA GLY A 71 5.33 14.18 2.42
C GLY A 71 4.27 13.09 2.59
N GLY A 72 4.28 12.40 3.73
CA GLY A 72 3.42 11.25 4.01
C GLY A 72 3.80 9.99 3.24
N ILE A 73 2.95 8.96 3.32
CA ILE A 73 3.13 7.68 2.63
C ILE A 73 3.29 7.86 1.11
N THR A 74 2.43 8.67 0.49
CA THR A 74 2.51 8.96 -0.96
C THR A 74 3.84 9.65 -1.33
N GLY A 75 4.31 10.57 -0.49
CA GLY A 75 5.61 11.21 -0.70
C GLY A 75 6.79 10.23 -0.60
N ALA A 76 6.73 9.28 0.34
CA ALA A 76 7.70 8.20 0.47
C ALA A 76 7.71 7.26 -0.77
N ASP A 77 6.53 6.89 -1.27
CA ASP A 77 6.41 6.06 -2.48
C ASP A 77 6.96 6.77 -3.74
N ASN A 78 6.72 8.08 -3.87
CA ASN A 78 7.29 8.88 -4.96
C ASN A 78 8.82 8.90 -4.91
N LYS A 79 9.40 9.01 -3.71
CA LYS A 79 10.86 8.93 -3.52
C LYS A 79 11.39 7.57 -3.99
N CYS A 80 10.77 6.46 -3.59
CA CYS A 80 11.09 5.13 -4.11
C CYS A 80 10.97 5.05 -5.65
N SER A 81 9.90 5.61 -6.21
CA SER A 81 9.65 5.56 -7.66
C SER A 81 10.66 6.36 -8.49
N SER A 82 11.32 7.37 -7.88
CA SER A 82 12.29 8.24 -8.52
C SER A 82 13.76 7.92 -8.21
N ASP A 83 14.03 7.01 -7.28
CA ASP A 83 15.38 6.76 -6.79
C ASP A 83 16.25 6.05 -7.84
N THR A 84 17.54 6.39 -7.88
CA THR A 84 18.49 5.82 -8.85
C THR A 84 18.78 4.34 -8.64
N ASN A 85 18.57 3.79 -7.43
CA ASN A 85 18.68 2.35 -7.18
C ASN A 85 17.42 1.58 -7.60
N LYS A 86 16.34 2.26 -8.03
CA LYS A 86 15.13 1.59 -8.50
C LYS A 86 15.45 0.73 -9.74
N PRO A 87 15.06 -0.55 -9.75
CA PRO A 87 15.17 -1.36 -10.95
C PRO A 87 14.42 -0.76 -12.16
N PRO A 88 14.90 -1.00 -13.40
CA PRO A 88 14.32 -0.40 -14.61
C PRO A 88 12.83 -0.70 -14.81
N THR A 89 12.37 -1.83 -14.28
CA THR A 89 10.97 -2.29 -14.37
C THR A 89 10.37 -2.44 -12.98
N GLY A 90 9.03 -2.43 -12.91
CA GLY A 90 8.28 -2.61 -11.67
C GLY A 90 7.87 -1.28 -11.02
N ILE A 91 6.81 -1.33 -10.24
CA ILE A 91 6.33 -0.25 -9.39
C ILE A 91 6.86 -0.51 -7.98
N TYR A 92 7.25 0.54 -7.26
CA TYR A 92 7.84 0.38 -5.92
C TYR A 92 7.18 1.32 -4.93
N LYS A 93 6.89 0.77 -3.75
CA LYS A 93 6.36 1.51 -2.60
C LYS A 93 7.33 1.40 -1.42
N ALA A 94 7.31 2.40 -0.55
CA ALA A 94 8.12 2.38 0.67
C ALA A 94 7.52 1.42 1.71
N LEU A 95 8.35 0.57 2.32
CA LEU A 95 8.01 -0.18 3.52
C LEU A 95 8.01 0.79 4.71
N LEU A 96 6.87 1.44 4.90
CA LEU A 96 6.65 2.53 5.83
C LEU A 96 5.19 2.49 6.28
N VAL A 97 4.89 2.67 7.56
CA VAL A 97 3.51 2.67 8.08
C VAL A 97 3.22 3.94 8.86
N ASP A 98 1.94 4.31 8.90
CA ASP A 98 1.43 5.44 9.69
C ASP A 98 0.06 5.16 10.34
N ASP A 99 -0.44 3.93 10.22
CA ASP A 99 -1.74 3.44 10.71
C ASP A 99 -3.00 4.02 10.05
N ALA A 100 -2.87 5.17 9.39
CA ALA A 100 -3.96 5.90 8.74
C ALA A 100 -4.04 5.62 7.24
N ASN A 101 -2.92 5.73 6.54
CA ASN A 101 -2.80 5.58 5.09
C ASN A 101 -2.17 4.24 4.72
N ARG A 102 -1.27 3.72 5.55
CA ARG A 102 -0.66 2.40 5.38
C ARG A 102 -0.46 1.70 6.72
N ARG A 103 -0.90 0.43 6.79
CA ARG A 103 -0.81 -0.42 7.99
C ARG A 103 -0.62 -1.89 7.60
N ALA A 104 0.26 -2.57 8.32
CA ALA A 104 0.37 -4.03 8.24
C ALA A 104 -0.68 -4.71 9.14
N CYS A 105 -0.56 -4.57 10.46
CA CYS A 105 -1.45 -5.28 11.39
C CYS A 105 -2.08 -4.35 12.44
N THR A 106 -3.29 -4.70 12.87
CA THR A 106 -3.97 -4.15 14.05
C THR A 106 -3.75 -5.01 15.31
N SER A 107 -3.48 -6.31 15.11
CA SER A 107 -3.13 -7.29 16.13
C SER A 107 -1.68 -7.77 15.94
N THR A 108 -1.09 -8.41 16.94
CA THR A 108 0.26 -8.96 16.84
C THR A 108 0.37 -9.89 15.63
N ASN A 109 1.22 -9.52 14.67
CA ASN A 109 1.49 -10.29 13.46
C ASN A 109 0.24 -10.68 12.65
N CYS A 110 -0.79 -9.86 12.73
CA CYS A 110 -2.06 -10.05 12.04
C CYS A 110 -2.74 -11.39 12.44
N ASN A 111 -2.51 -11.88 13.66
CA ASN A 111 -3.01 -13.19 14.09
C ASN A 111 -4.53 -13.24 14.31
N SER A 112 -5.22 -12.10 14.38
CA SER A 112 -6.68 -12.04 14.60
C SER A 112 -7.48 -12.02 13.30
N GLY A 113 -7.12 -11.13 12.37
CA GLY A 113 -7.85 -10.89 11.12
C GLY A 113 -7.02 -11.15 9.85
N GLY A 114 -5.76 -11.55 9.99
CA GLY A 114 -4.87 -11.85 8.86
C GLY A 114 -4.72 -10.65 7.93
N VAL A 115 -4.76 -10.91 6.63
CA VAL A 115 -4.64 -9.87 5.59
C VAL A 115 -5.75 -8.82 5.60
N LEU A 116 -6.87 -9.07 6.29
CA LEU A 116 -7.98 -8.10 6.40
C LEU A 116 -7.64 -6.93 7.35
N GLU A 117 -6.58 -7.04 8.15
CA GLU A 117 -6.13 -5.96 9.03
C GLU A 117 -5.38 -4.84 8.29
N GLN A 118 -4.94 -5.13 7.06
CA GLN A 118 -4.02 -4.32 6.28
C GLN A 118 -4.71 -3.14 5.60
N ILE A 119 -3.98 -2.03 5.51
CA ILE A 119 -4.31 -0.88 4.66
C ILE A 119 -3.10 -0.64 3.76
N ASP A 120 -3.31 -0.69 2.44
CA ASP A 120 -2.29 -0.42 1.41
C ASP A 120 -0.93 -1.10 1.71
N TRP A 121 -0.97 -2.33 2.21
CA TRP A 121 0.22 -3.02 2.70
C TRP A 121 1.10 -3.53 1.56
N VAL A 122 2.42 -3.31 1.70
CA VAL A 122 3.40 -3.49 0.62
C VAL A 122 3.95 -4.90 0.48
N LEU A 123 3.76 -5.77 1.49
CA LEU A 123 4.19 -7.16 1.41
C LEU A 123 3.00 -8.08 1.10
N SER A 124 3.11 -8.81 0.00
CA SER A 124 2.21 -9.90 -0.38
C SER A 124 2.43 -11.16 0.48
N PRO A 125 1.38 -11.98 0.74
CA PRO A 125 1.49 -13.28 1.41
C PRO A 125 2.28 -14.34 0.63
N ASN A 126 3.06 -15.16 1.33
CA ASN A 126 3.80 -16.30 0.78
C ASN A 126 4.74 -15.95 -0.39
N VAL A 127 5.43 -14.81 -0.31
CA VAL A 127 6.33 -14.32 -1.35
C VAL A 127 7.77 -14.24 -0.87
N SER A 128 8.70 -14.63 -1.73
CA SER A 128 10.13 -14.42 -1.52
C SER A 128 10.52 -12.99 -1.87
N TYR A 129 11.16 -12.31 -0.93
CA TYR A 129 11.74 -10.98 -1.12
C TYR A 129 13.25 -11.07 -1.26
N VAL A 130 13.78 -10.55 -2.36
CA VAL A 130 15.20 -10.65 -2.73
C VAL A 130 15.84 -9.26 -2.84
N GLN A 131 17.17 -9.20 -2.67
CA GLN A 131 17.91 -7.98 -2.98
C GLN A 131 17.83 -7.71 -4.49
N SER A 132 17.43 -6.50 -4.87
CA SER A 132 17.38 -6.06 -6.28
C SER A 132 18.76 -6.14 -6.96
N ALA A 133 19.83 -5.80 -6.23
CA ALA A 133 21.20 -5.81 -6.72
C ALA A 133 21.77 -7.24 -6.92
N ASN A 134 21.22 -8.23 -6.22
CA ASN A 134 21.57 -9.62 -6.36
C ASN A 134 20.37 -10.51 -6.01
N THR A 135 19.61 -10.89 -7.04
CA THR A 135 18.35 -11.64 -6.86
C THR A 135 18.54 -13.06 -6.34
N SER A 136 19.78 -13.58 -6.27
CA SER A 136 20.07 -14.85 -5.59
C SER A 136 20.06 -14.72 -4.07
N ASN A 137 20.17 -13.49 -3.53
CA ASN A 137 20.10 -13.23 -2.10
C ASN A 137 18.65 -13.03 -1.66
N VAL A 138 18.04 -14.12 -1.16
CA VAL A 138 16.73 -14.06 -0.50
C VAL A 138 16.90 -13.43 0.88
N ILE A 139 16.20 -12.34 1.12
CA ILE A 139 16.21 -11.64 2.42
C ILE A 139 15.28 -12.38 3.38
N PHE A 140 14.03 -12.61 2.98
CA PHE A 140 13.04 -13.40 3.72
C PHE A 140 11.93 -13.90 2.79
N ILE A 141 11.06 -14.75 3.34
CA ILE A 141 9.80 -15.17 2.72
C ILE A 141 8.69 -14.74 3.66
N SER A 142 7.72 -13.98 3.17
CA SER A 142 6.55 -13.61 3.98
C SER A 142 5.66 -14.81 4.26
N ASP A 143 4.95 -14.78 5.39
CA ASP A 143 3.97 -15.78 5.76
C ASP A 143 2.62 -15.57 5.06
N GLN A 144 1.61 -16.37 5.44
CA GLN A 144 0.25 -16.29 4.91
C GLN A 144 -0.46 -14.96 5.18
N ASN A 145 0.03 -14.17 6.14
CA ASN A 145 -0.49 -12.86 6.47
C ASN A 145 0.27 -11.76 5.72
N GLY A 146 1.28 -12.08 4.90
CA GLY A 146 2.09 -11.07 4.23
C GLY A 146 2.99 -10.31 5.21
N VAL A 147 3.39 -10.94 6.32
CA VAL A 147 4.38 -10.40 7.25
C VAL A 147 5.49 -11.42 7.47
N PHE A 148 6.46 -11.14 8.34
CA PHE A 148 7.56 -12.07 8.58
C PHE A 148 8.03 -12.05 10.04
N ASN A 149 8.05 -13.22 10.69
CA ASN A 149 8.24 -13.35 12.13
C ASN A 149 9.39 -14.30 12.51
N SER A 150 10.40 -14.41 11.66
CA SER A 150 11.58 -15.26 11.89
C SER A 150 12.88 -14.46 11.69
N THR A 151 14.01 -15.15 11.55
CA THR A 151 15.32 -14.55 11.26
C THR A 151 15.48 -14.39 9.75
N PHE A 152 15.84 -13.18 9.29
CA PHE A 152 16.16 -12.91 7.90
C PHE A 152 17.30 -13.82 7.45
N SER A 153 17.16 -14.39 6.26
CA SER A 153 18.15 -15.31 5.68
C SER A 153 19.41 -14.56 5.23
N ASN A 154 19.26 -13.30 4.83
CA ASN A 154 20.35 -12.40 4.46
C ASN A 154 20.05 -10.98 4.96
N MET A 155 21.09 -10.14 5.07
CA MET A 155 20.91 -8.71 5.29
C MET A 155 20.14 -8.05 4.13
N ILE A 156 19.48 -6.92 4.39
CA ILE A 156 18.73 -6.19 3.37
C ILE A 156 19.69 -5.46 2.41
N SER A 157 20.71 -4.81 2.97
CA SER A 157 21.74 -4.06 2.24
C SER A 157 22.99 -3.85 3.11
N ALA A 158 23.99 -3.14 2.56
CA ALA A 158 25.06 -2.55 3.39
C ALA A 158 24.48 -1.61 4.46
N ALA A 159 25.27 -1.35 5.51
CA ALA A 159 24.86 -0.66 6.74
C ALA A 159 24.20 0.68 6.47
N THR A 160 22.89 0.76 6.72
CA THR A 160 22.16 2.03 6.79
C THR A 160 20.91 1.92 7.65
N GLY A 161 20.41 3.07 8.09
CA GLY A 161 19.12 3.21 8.76
C GLY A 161 17.98 3.36 7.76
N ILE A 162 16.81 2.78 8.05
CA ILE A 162 15.60 2.90 7.24
C ILE A 162 14.40 3.33 8.07
N TRP A 163 13.65 4.33 7.61
CA TRP A 163 12.37 4.69 8.24
C TRP A 163 11.34 3.59 8.01
N THR A 164 10.58 3.20 9.05
CA THR A 164 9.56 2.16 8.91
C THR A 164 8.26 2.45 9.66
N GLY A 165 8.29 3.05 10.85
CA GLY A 165 7.08 3.24 11.68
C GLY A 165 6.57 1.97 12.34
N ILE A 166 7.27 0.84 12.14
CA ILE A 166 6.91 -0.45 12.71
C ILE A 166 7.38 -0.51 14.17
N LYS A 167 6.59 -1.19 14.99
CA LYS A 167 6.86 -1.44 16.40
C LYS A 167 7.83 -2.61 16.59
N ASN A 168 8.68 -2.53 17.61
CA ASN A 168 9.50 -3.67 18.03
C ASN A 168 9.69 -3.65 19.56
N ASN A 169 8.59 -3.66 20.31
CA ASN A 169 8.65 -3.62 21.78
C ASN A 169 7.38 -4.19 22.44
N PRO A 170 7.45 -5.19 23.35
CA PRO A 170 8.63 -5.95 23.77
C PRO A 170 9.00 -7.09 22.81
N ASN A 171 8.08 -7.42 21.91
CA ASN A 171 8.27 -8.45 20.89
C ASN A 171 8.25 -7.80 19.51
N TRP A 172 8.88 -8.47 18.57
CA TRP A 172 8.78 -8.13 17.16
C TRP A 172 7.35 -8.36 16.69
N ASP A 173 6.69 -7.28 16.27
CA ASP A 173 5.40 -7.35 15.62
C ASP A 173 5.29 -6.35 14.47
N TRP A 174 4.39 -6.62 13.54
CA TRP A 174 4.13 -5.74 12.40
C TRP A 174 3.01 -4.72 12.69
N GLN A 175 2.84 -4.29 13.94
CA GLN A 175 1.94 -3.20 14.26
C GLN A 175 2.64 -1.85 14.05
N THR A 176 1.85 -0.82 13.78
CA THR A 176 2.36 0.55 13.74
C THR A 176 2.72 1.02 15.16
N GLU A 177 3.89 1.61 15.34
CA GLU A 177 4.22 2.39 16.54
C GLU A 177 3.65 3.80 16.37
N THR A 178 2.34 3.96 16.64
CA THR A 178 1.57 5.17 16.27
C THR A 178 2.10 6.46 16.87
N ALA A 179 2.77 6.40 18.04
CA ALA A 179 3.41 7.55 18.64
C ALA A 179 4.72 7.97 17.95
N HIS A 180 5.29 7.10 17.10
CA HIS A 180 6.62 7.30 16.50
C HIS A 180 6.59 7.14 14.97
N THR A 181 5.68 7.86 14.32
CA THR A 181 5.56 7.98 12.85
C THR A 181 5.86 9.41 12.35
N CYS A 182 6.44 10.27 13.18
CA CYS A 182 6.75 11.68 12.87
C CYS A 182 5.56 12.43 12.25
N SER A 183 4.41 12.36 12.93
CA SER A 183 3.14 12.93 12.47
C SER A 183 2.79 12.45 11.06
N SER A 184 2.68 11.13 10.89
CA SER A 184 2.45 10.49 9.59
C SER A 184 3.43 10.95 8.52
N TRP A 185 4.71 11.04 8.90
CA TRP A 185 5.83 11.37 8.03
C TRP A 185 5.74 12.76 7.39
N THR A 186 5.32 13.73 8.19
CA THR A 186 5.29 15.15 7.82
C THR A 186 6.10 16.05 8.75
N ASP A 187 6.67 15.46 9.82
CA ASP A 187 7.50 16.18 10.79
C ASP A 187 8.99 15.87 10.56
N SER A 188 9.81 16.93 10.55
CA SER A 188 11.27 16.85 10.41
C SER A 188 12.02 17.51 11.57
N VAL A 189 11.32 17.83 12.66
CA VAL A 189 11.85 18.65 13.76
C VAL A 189 11.74 17.94 15.10
N SER A 190 10.61 17.27 15.38
CA SER A 190 10.40 16.67 16.70
C SER A 190 11.47 15.64 17.05
N ALA A 191 12.01 15.77 18.26
CA ALA A 191 12.90 14.76 18.83
C ALA A 191 12.12 13.46 19.07
N ASN A 192 12.78 12.31 18.88
CA ASN A 192 12.22 10.98 19.14
C ASN A 192 10.85 10.76 18.48
N CYS A 193 10.70 11.11 17.20
CA CYS A 193 9.41 11.02 16.53
C CYS A 193 9.25 9.80 15.64
N GLY A 194 10.31 9.07 15.29
CA GLY A 194 10.26 8.04 14.25
C GLY A 194 10.93 6.73 14.63
N THR A 195 10.28 5.60 14.36
CA THR A 195 10.94 4.29 14.41
C THR A 195 11.69 3.99 13.11
N TYR A 196 12.82 3.29 13.23
CA TYR A 196 13.69 2.96 12.12
C TYR A 196 14.38 1.61 12.34
N GLY A 197 14.76 0.95 11.25
CA GLY A 197 15.55 -0.30 11.24
C GLY A 197 16.98 -0.06 10.78
N VAL A 198 17.82 -1.09 10.91
CA VAL A 198 19.22 -1.08 10.44
C VAL A 198 19.48 -2.29 9.55
N THR A 199 19.74 -2.05 8.27
CA THR A 199 19.65 -3.04 7.18
C THR A 199 20.65 -4.20 7.23
N THR A 200 21.71 -4.10 8.04
CA THR A 200 22.72 -5.17 8.21
C THR A 200 22.34 -6.23 9.22
N TRP A 201 21.35 -5.97 10.08
CA TRP A 201 20.87 -6.97 11.02
C TRP A 201 20.03 -8.03 10.31
N THR A 202 19.99 -9.22 10.87
CA THR A 202 19.22 -10.35 10.33
C THR A 202 18.07 -10.77 11.25
N ASP A 203 17.72 -9.96 12.23
CA ASP A 203 16.52 -10.12 13.06
C ASP A 203 15.61 -8.90 12.93
N SER A 204 14.65 -8.76 13.83
CA SER A 204 13.68 -7.67 13.84
C SER A 204 14.29 -6.27 13.76
N ARG A 205 15.52 -6.09 14.24
CA ARG A 205 16.27 -4.82 14.16
C ARG A 205 16.55 -4.37 12.74
N ALA A 206 16.46 -5.27 11.76
CA ALA A 206 16.53 -4.93 10.34
C ALA A 206 15.44 -3.94 9.91
N ILE A 207 14.27 -3.99 10.56
CA ILE A 207 13.09 -3.19 10.20
C ILE A 207 12.75 -2.18 11.30
N ALA A 208 12.91 -2.51 12.58
CA ALA A 208 12.72 -1.56 13.66
C ALA A 208 13.64 -1.89 14.84
N ILE A 209 14.36 -0.91 15.39
CA ILE A 209 15.13 -1.11 16.63
C ILE A 209 14.26 -0.88 17.87
N THR A 210 14.64 -1.47 19.00
CA THR A 210 13.84 -1.45 20.24
C THR A 210 14.28 -0.39 21.25
N SER A 211 15.50 0.12 21.09
CA SER A 211 16.20 0.90 22.12
C SER A 211 16.21 2.41 21.88
N ALA A 212 15.77 2.88 20.71
CA ALA A 212 15.80 4.29 20.37
C ALA A 212 14.79 4.65 19.29
N TYR A 213 14.35 5.90 19.34
CA TYR A 213 13.58 6.57 18.30
C TYR A 213 14.45 7.67 17.70
N ALA A 214 14.37 7.87 16.39
CA ALA A 214 15.12 8.92 15.74
C ALA A 214 14.35 10.26 15.81
N SER A 215 15.12 11.33 15.83
CA SER A 215 14.61 12.68 15.62
C SER A 215 14.12 12.83 14.18
N GLY A 216 13.12 13.68 13.95
CA GLY A 216 12.57 13.91 12.62
C GLY A 216 13.60 14.45 11.63
N ASN A 217 14.65 15.12 12.10
CA ASN A 217 15.72 15.65 11.26
C ASN A 217 16.79 14.61 10.89
N THR A 218 16.77 13.41 11.48
CA THR A 218 17.71 12.33 11.16
C THR A 218 17.55 11.92 9.70
N LEU A 219 18.66 11.78 8.98
CA LEU A 219 18.67 11.32 7.60
C LEU A 219 18.77 9.80 7.54
N ASN A 220 17.65 9.12 7.26
CA ASN A 220 17.60 7.69 6.99
C ASN A 220 17.18 7.42 5.54
N ASN A 221 17.46 6.23 5.03
CA ASN A 221 17.00 5.79 3.72
C ASN A 221 15.55 5.27 3.81
N LEU A 222 15.00 4.93 2.64
CA LEU A 222 13.75 4.18 2.53
C LEU A 222 14.04 2.79 1.99
N LEU A 223 13.37 1.79 2.55
CA LEU A 223 13.32 0.45 1.98
C LEU A 223 12.14 0.38 1.01
N CYS A 224 12.42 0.16 -0.27
CA CYS A 224 11.45 0.16 -1.34
C CYS A 224 11.16 -1.28 -1.79
N VAL A 225 9.88 -1.60 -1.98
CA VAL A 225 9.38 -2.94 -2.26
C VAL A 225 8.60 -2.95 -3.57
N GLU A 226 8.90 -3.91 -4.44
CA GLU A 226 8.18 -4.14 -5.69
C GLU A 226 6.69 -4.48 -5.46
N GLN A 227 5.82 -3.98 -6.34
CA GLN A 227 4.36 -4.09 -6.31
C GLN A 227 3.78 -4.62 -7.61
#